data_AF-A0AAD8MUQ5-F1
#
_entry.id   AF-A0AAD8MUQ5-F1
#
_cell.length_a   1.000
_cell.length_b   1.000
_cell.length_c   1.000
_cell.angle_alpha   90.00
_cell.angle_beta   90.00
_cell.angle_gamma   90.00
#
_symmetry.space_group_name_H-M   'P 1'
#
loop_
_entity.id
_entity.type
_entity.pdbx_description
1 polymer ?
#
loop_
_entity_poly.entity_id
_entity_poly.type
_entity_poly.pdbx_seq_one_letter_code
_entity_poly.pdbx_strand_id
1 'polypeptide(L)'
;MLLCDCFNEFAKGQEIDSSFLKDEKSRFHLNVTAELLMCDAKSLEDADSADALAKTVYYRLFDWIVEKINRSKQFEQFCINFTNEKLQQHFNQHVFKMEQEEYTKEEIDWSCIEFVDNQDVLDLTEKKPGGIIALLDEAWQALSFSAFSSRIVEVIQILFNWVPFKLQSLMETLSTTEPHYIRCVKPNNVLKPAIFENLNVIQQLRCGMMLEAIRISCAGYPTRRTFYEFLLRFGLLAPEVLEGNYDDKVAC
;
A
#
# COMPACT_ATOMS: atom_id res chain seq x y z
N MET A 1 4.90 34.14 3.90
CA MET A 1 5.05 35.59 4.12
C MET A 1 4.11 36.39 3.23
N LEU A 2 4.04 36.13 1.91
CA LEU A 2 3.18 36.88 0.97
C LEU A 2 1.66 36.85 1.25
N LEU A 3 1.10 35.73 1.73
CA LEU A 3 -0.33 35.62 2.04
C LEU A 3 -0.77 36.42 3.29
N CYS A 4 0.08 36.50 4.32
CA CYS A 4 -0.23 37.27 5.53
C CYS A 4 -0.33 38.78 5.25
N ASP A 5 0.46 39.29 4.31
CA ASP A 5 0.45 40.71 3.96
C ASP A 5 -0.80 41.12 3.17
N CYS A 6 -1.43 40.18 2.44
CA CYS A 6 -2.72 40.42 1.75
C CYS A 6 -3.90 40.59 2.72
N PHE A 7 -3.88 39.88 3.86
CA PHE A 7 -5.00 39.88 4.82
C PHE A 7 -5.02 41.09 5.77
N ASN A 8 -3.89 41.76 5.97
CA ASN A 8 -3.79 42.87 6.93
C ASN A 8 -4.25 44.24 6.38
N GLU A 9 -4.62 44.34 5.10
CA GLU A 9 -4.88 45.63 4.42
C GLU A 9 -6.30 45.79 3.82
N PHE A 10 -7.30 45.11 4.39
CA PHE A 10 -8.71 45.36 4.05
C PHE A 10 -9.28 46.58 4.80
N ALA A 11 -9.94 47.50 4.08
CA ALA A 11 -10.76 48.56 4.68
C ALA A 11 -12.20 48.08 4.87
N LYS A 12 -12.87 48.50 5.95
CA LYS A 12 -14.33 48.36 6.09
C LYS A 12 -15.04 49.24 5.06
N GLY A 13 -15.92 48.63 4.28
CA GLY A 13 -16.86 49.30 3.38
C GLY A 13 -18.01 49.96 4.13
N GLN A 14 -18.90 50.60 3.37
CA GLN A 14 -20.03 51.36 3.93
C GLN A 14 -21.16 50.48 4.50
N GLU A 15 -21.20 49.20 4.13
CA GLU A 15 -22.15 48.21 4.68
C GLU A 15 -21.48 47.28 5.70
N ILE A 16 -22.29 46.75 6.63
CA ILE A 16 -21.88 46.13 7.91
C ILE A 16 -20.86 44.98 7.77
N ASP A 17 -20.74 44.34 6.60
CA ASP A 17 -19.77 43.26 6.33
C ASP A 17 -18.95 43.43 5.03
N SER A 18 -19.05 44.58 4.37
CA SER A 18 -18.30 44.84 3.12
C SER A 18 -16.84 45.20 3.41
N SER A 19 -15.90 44.68 2.63
CA SER A 19 -14.48 45.03 2.73
C SER A 19 -13.83 45.19 1.36
N PHE A 20 -12.99 46.21 1.18
CA PHE A 20 -12.30 46.47 -0.10
C PHE A 20 -10.79 46.56 0.08
N LEU A 21 -10.04 46.20 -0.96
CA LEU A 21 -8.58 46.29 -1.00
C LEU A 21 -8.16 47.76 -0.94
N LYS A 22 -7.33 48.14 0.04
CA LYS A 22 -6.99 49.55 0.28
C LYS A 22 -6.07 50.18 -0.78
N ASP A 23 -5.21 49.41 -1.42
CA ASP A 23 -4.06 49.95 -2.15
C ASP A 23 -3.62 49.10 -3.36
N GLU A 24 -2.79 49.68 -4.24
CA GLU A 24 -2.28 49.01 -5.44
C GLU A 24 -1.38 47.79 -5.11
N LYS A 25 -0.73 47.79 -3.95
CA LYS A 25 0.11 46.67 -3.49
C LYS A 25 -0.74 45.44 -3.14
N SER A 26 -1.90 45.63 -2.50
CA SER A 26 -2.84 44.54 -2.22
C SER A 26 -3.44 43.93 -3.49
N ARG A 27 -3.73 44.77 -4.51
CA ARG A 27 -4.14 44.27 -5.84
C ARG A 27 -3.02 43.49 -6.55
N PHE A 28 -1.77 43.95 -6.45
CA PHE A 28 -0.62 43.23 -6.98
C PHE A 28 -0.47 41.85 -6.31
N HIS A 29 -0.55 41.77 -4.98
CA HIS A 29 -0.50 40.49 -4.26
C HIS A 29 -1.67 39.57 -4.58
N LEU A 30 -2.87 40.11 -4.78
CA LEU A 30 -4.04 39.34 -5.20
C LEU A 30 -3.87 38.78 -6.62
N ASN A 31 -3.33 39.56 -7.56
CA ASN A 31 -3.00 39.09 -8.92
C ASN A 31 -1.92 37.99 -8.90
N VAL A 32 -0.86 38.16 -8.11
CA VAL A 32 0.17 37.12 -7.93
C VAL A 32 -0.42 35.86 -7.29
N THR A 33 -1.34 36.01 -6.34
CA THR A 33 -2.05 34.88 -5.73
C THR A 33 -2.97 34.19 -6.74
N ALA A 34 -3.68 34.95 -7.59
CA ALA A 34 -4.51 34.43 -8.66
C ALA A 34 -3.69 33.64 -9.70
N GLU A 35 -2.51 34.16 -10.08
CA GLU A 35 -1.57 33.47 -10.95
C GLU A 35 -1.04 32.16 -10.33
N LEU A 36 -0.67 32.18 -9.04
CA LEU A 36 -0.23 30.99 -8.32
C LEU A 36 -1.33 29.92 -8.20
N LEU A 37 -2.58 30.36 -8.06
CA LEU A 37 -3.78 29.50 -7.96
C LEU A 37 -4.40 29.17 -9.32
N MET A 38 -3.80 29.64 -10.42
CA MET A 38 -4.31 29.50 -11.80
C MET A 38 -5.78 29.89 -11.95
N CYS A 39 -6.20 30.98 -11.31
CA CYS A 39 -7.57 31.49 -11.39
C CYS A 39 -7.60 32.96 -11.81
N ASP A 40 -8.77 33.42 -12.24
CA ASP A 40 -8.99 34.82 -12.61
C ASP A 40 -9.02 35.69 -11.35
N ALA A 41 -8.18 36.73 -11.31
CA ALA A 41 -8.09 37.64 -10.17
C ALA A 41 -9.43 38.30 -9.84
N LYS A 42 -10.27 38.54 -10.86
CA LYS A 42 -11.59 39.14 -10.67
C LYS A 42 -12.52 38.26 -9.83
N SER A 43 -12.43 36.93 -10.01
CA SER A 43 -13.18 35.97 -9.19
C SER A 43 -12.79 35.96 -7.72
N LEU A 44 -11.59 36.47 -7.40
CA LEU A 44 -11.10 36.68 -6.03
C LEU A 44 -11.47 38.08 -5.52
N GLU A 45 -11.52 39.11 -6.38
CA GLU A 45 -11.95 40.46 -6.01
C GLU A 45 -13.46 40.53 -5.69
N ASP A 46 -14.29 39.72 -6.35
CA ASP A 46 -15.75 39.65 -6.16
C ASP A 46 -16.17 39.01 -4.82
N ALA A 47 -15.21 38.67 -3.95
CA ALA A 47 -15.50 38.13 -2.62
C ALA A 47 -16.05 39.24 -1.71
N ASP A 48 -17.32 39.12 -1.30
CA ASP A 48 -18.06 40.14 -0.53
C ASP A 48 -17.44 40.50 0.84
N SER A 49 -16.53 39.68 1.36
CA SER A 49 -15.81 39.94 2.61
C SER A 49 -14.40 39.32 2.63
N ALA A 50 -13.52 39.87 3.47
CA ALA A 50 -12.18 39.33 3.69
C ALA A 50 -12.20 37.85 4.16
N ASP A 51 -13.25 37.44 4.87
CA ASP A 51 -13.49 36.05 5.26
C ASP A 51 -13.89 35.16 4.06
N ALA A 52 -14.75 35.65 3.16
CA ALA A 52 -15.10 34.95 1.93
C ALA A 52 -13.91 34.78 0.98
N LEU A 53 -13.05 35.79 0.90
CA LEU A 53 -11.81 35.75 0.14
C LEU A 53 -10.80 34.78 0.76
N ALA A 54 -10.65 34.81 2.09
CA ALA A 54 -9.81 33.86 2.83
C ALA A 54 -10.21 32.42 2.55
N LYS A 55 -11.51 32.13 2.64
CA LYS A 55 -12.05 30.81 2.36
C LYS A 55 -11.79 30.39 0.92
N THR A 56 -12.03 31.26 -0.05
CA THR A 56 -11.85 30.95 -1.48
C THR A 56 -10.39 30.66 -1.83
N VAL A 57 -9.47 31.53 -1.41
CA VAL A 57 -8.01 31.33 -1.58
C VAL A 57 -7.56 30.05 -0.89
N TYR A 58 -8.05 29.78 0.32
CA TYR A 58 -7.74 28.58 1.07
C TYR A 58 -8.22 27.30 0.38
N TYR A 59 -9.48 27.25 -0.06
CA TYR A 59 -10.04 26.09 -0.76
C TYR A 59 -9.29 25.80 -2.07
N ARG A 60 -8.91 26.84 -2.82
CA ARG A 60 -8.14 26.68 -4.07
C ARG A 60 -6.70 26.23 -3.82
N LEU A 61 -6.03 26.79 -2.81
CA LEU A 61 -4.70 26.34 -2.40
C LEU A 61 -4.74 24.89 -1.90
N PHE A 62 -5.80 24.52 -1.18
CA PHE A 62 -6.05 23.16 -0.72
C PHE A 62 -6.22 22.18 -1.88
N ASP A 63 -7.11 22.47 -2.83
CA ASP A 63 -7.32 21.63 -4.01
C ASP A 63 -6.01 21.45 -4.79
N TRP A 64 -5.21 22.52 -4.91
CA TRP A 64 -3.90 22.47 -5.55
C TRP A 64 -2.88 21.61 -4.78
N ILE A 65 -2.83 21.69 -3.45
CA ILE A 65 -1.93 20.85 -2.63
C ILE A 65 -2.35 19.38 -2.71
N VAL A 66 -3.65 19.08 -2.58
CA VAL A 66 -4.20 17.73 -2.71
C VAL A 66 -3.92 17.18 -4.11
N GLU A 67 -4.13 17.98 -5.14
CA GLU A 67 -3.78 17.62 -6.51
C GLU A 67 -2.27 17.37 -6.67
N LYS A 68 -1.41 18.16 -6.02
CA LYS A 68 0.05 17.96 -6.03
C LYS A 68 0.50 16.71 -5.29
N ILE A 69 -0.11 16.37 -4.15
CA ILE A 69 0.16 15.14 -3.40
C ILE A 69 -0.34 13.93 -4.19
N ASN A 70 -1.55 13.98 -4.74
CA ASN A 70 -2.10 12.92 -5.58
C ASN A 70 -1.33 12.76 -6.90
N ARG A 71 -0.74 13.84 -7.44
CA ARG A 71 0.20 13.78 -8.57
C ARG A 71 1.63 13.42 -8.15
N SER A 72 1.92 13.28 -6.86
CA SER A 72 3.24 12.90 -6.38
C SER A 72 3.45 11.40 -6.61
N LYS A 73 4.18 11.08 -7.68
CA LYS A 73 4.50 9.68 -8.04
C LYS A 73 5.22 8.91 -6.93
N GLN A 74 5.82 9.60 -5.97
CA GLN A 74 6.59 8.98 -4.88
C GLN A 74 5.69 8.40 -3.78
N PHE A 75 4.59 9.08 -3.44
CA PHE A 75 3.67 8.60 -2.41
C PHE A 75 2.81 7.44 -2.93
N GLU A 76 2.31 7.53 -4.16
CA GLU A 76 1.60 6.43 -4.81
C GLU A 76 2.49 5.16 -4.86
N GLN A 77 3.75 5.32 -5.25
CA GLN A 77 4.72 4.22 -5.29
C GLN A 77 4.99 3.64 -3.89
N PHE A 78 5.03 4.47 -2.85
CA PHE A 78 5.17 4.00 -1.48
C PHE A 78 3.99 3.12 -1.05
N CYS A 79 2.74 3.56 -1.29
CA CYS A 79 1.56 2.76 -0.98
C CYS A 79 1.54 1.43 -1.74
N ILE A 80 1.86 1.46 -3.04
CA ILE A 80 1.96 0.25 -3.87
C ILE A 80 3.00 -0.73 -3.30
N ASN A 81 4.19 -0.22 -2.97
CA ASN A 81 5.26 -1.05 -2.43
C ASN A 81 4.86 -1.65 -1.08
N PHE A 82 4.27 -0.86 -0.18
CA PHE A 82 3.80 -1.34 1.11
C PHE A 82 2.73 -2.43 0.99
N THR A 83 1.75 -2.24 0.08
CA THR A 83 0.75 -3.27 -0.23
C THR A 83 1.40 -4.55 -0.76
N ASN A 84 2.37 -4.43 -1.66
CA ASN A 84 3.09 -5.60 -2.19
C ASN A 84 3.85 -6.35 -1.09
N GLU A 85 4.50 -5.65 -0.16
CA GLU A 85 5.20 -6.27 0.97
C GLU A 85 4.21 -7.01 1.89
N LYS A 86 3.05 -6.45 2.19
CA LYS A 86 2.01 -7.14 2.98
C LYS A 86 1.45 -8.37 2.30
N LEU A 87 1.18 -8.30 1.00
CA LEU A 87 0.74 -9.46 0.21
C LEU A 87 1.81 -10.55 0.15
N GLN A 88 3.08 -10.15 0.00
CA GLN A 88 4.21 -11.07 0.02
C GLN A 88 4.38 -11.73 1.39
N GLN A 89 4.17 -10.98 2.48
CA GLN A 89 4.19 -11.52 3.84
C GLN A 89 3.11 -12.59 4.02
N HIS A 90 1.87 -12.30 3.63
CA HIS A 90 0.78 -13.25 3.71
C HIS A 90 1.02 -14.47 2.82
N PHE A 91 1.59 -14.31 1.63
CA PHE A 91 2.00 -15.45 0.81
C PHE A 91 3.01 -16.34 1.55
N ASN A 92 4.08 -15.76 2.10
CA ASN A 92 5.11 -16.50 2.81
C ASN A 92 4.50 -17.21 4.03
N GLN A 93 3.72 -16.51 4.85
CA GLN A 93 3.08 -17.08 6.03
C GLN A 93 2.08 -18.17 5.64
N HIS A 94 1.21 -17.92 4.66
CA HIS A 94 0.19 -18.88 4.29
C HIS A 94 0.79 -20.16 3.69
N VAL A 95 1.68 -20.04 2.69
CA VAL A 95 2.29 -21.20 2.04
C VAL A 95 3.12 -22.02 3.03
N PHE A 96 3.99 -21.38 3.81
CA PHE A 96 4.93 -22.12 4.65
C PHE A 96 4.34 -22.55 5.99
N LYS A 97 3.45 -21.77 6.60
CA LYS A 97 2.87 -22.11 7.91
C LYS A 97 1.82 -23.20 7.76
N MET A 98 0.93 -23.10 6.77
CA MET A 98 -0.09 -24.13 6.53
C MET A 98 0.55 -25.48 6.19
N GLU A 99 1.63 -25.48 5.40
CA GLU A 99 2.36 -26.70 5.04
C GLU A 99 2.98 -27.37 6.28
N GLN A 100 3.59 -26.59 7.18
CA GLN A 100 4.17 -27.08 8.44
C GLN A 100 3.12 -27.55 9.46
N GLU A 101 1.98 -26.86 9.55
CA GLU A 101 0.84 -27.26 10.39
C GLU A 101 0.26 -28.61 9.92
N GLU A 102 0.17 -28.81 8.60
CA GLU A 102 -0.32 -30.07 8.04
C GLU A 102 0.67 -31.22 8.28
N TYR A 103 1.99 -31.00 8.15
CA TYR A 103 2.98 -32.02 8.51
C TYR A 103 2.88 -32.43 9.99
N THR A 104 2.62 -31.47 10.87
CA THR A 104 2.40 -31.72 12.31
C THR A 104 1.13 -32.55 12.53
N LYS A 105 0.06 -32.24 11.79
CA LYS A 105 -1.23 -32.94 11.88
C LYS A 105 -1.19 -34.34 11.28
N GLU A 106 -0.39 -34.57 10.23
CA GLU A 106 -0.16 -35.88 9.63
C GLU A 106 0.91 -36.70 10.36
N GLU A 107 1.49 -36.16 11.45
CA GLU A 107 2.54 -36.80 12.23
C GLU A 107 3.76 -37.21 11.39
N ILE A 108 4.08 -36.39 10.37
CA ILE A 108 5.26 -36.59 9.52
C ILE A 108 6.51 -36.26 10.33
N ASP A 109 7.60 -37.01 10.13
CA ASP A 109 8.92 -36.62 10.64
C ASP A 109 9.50 -35.51 9.77
N TRP A 110 9.49 -34.29 10.29
CA TRP A 110 9.95 -33.09 9.60
C TRP A 110 10.64 -32.13 10.56
N SER A 111 11.55 -31.31 10.02
CA SER A 111 12.27 -30.27 10.77
C SER A 111 11.80 -28.88 10.35
N CYS A 112 11.66 -27.97 11.32
CA CYS A 112 11.34 -26.56 11.06
C CYS A 112 12.24 -25.96 9.99
N ILE A 113 11.64 -25.40 8.93
CA ILE A 113 12.38 -24.75 7.84
C ILE A 113 12.37 -23.25 8.12
N GLU A 114 13.53 -22.72 8.51
CA GLU A 114 13.70 -21.27 8.67
C GLU A 114 13.66 -20.55 7.32
N PHE A 115 12.91 -19.46 7.27
CA PHE A 115 12.84 -18.57 6.12
C PHE A 115 12.98 -17.11 6.57
N VAL A 116 13.53 -16.28 5.70
CA VAL A 116 13.62 -14.83 5.93
C VAL A 116 12.27 -14.23 5.56
N ASP A 117 11.58 -13.68 6.56
CA ASP A 117 10.38 -12.87 6.35
C ASP A 117 10.74 -11.38 6.12
N ASN A 118 9.74 -10.58 5.79
CA ASN A 118 9.85 -9.14 5.60
C ASN A 118 9.25 -8.36 6.79
N GLN A 119 9.18 -8.97 7.98
CA GLN A 119 8.57 -8.35 9.15
C GLN A 119 9.35 -7.11 9.59
N ASP A 120 10.68 -7.09 9.43
CA ASP A 120 11.52 -5.93 9.71
C ASP A 120 11.20 -4.72 8.83
N VAL A 121 10.95 -4.94 7.53
CA VAL A 121 10.51 -3.89 6.57
C VAL A 121 9.12 -3.39 6.92
N LEU A 122 8.21 -4.29 7.29
CA LEU A 122 6.87 -3.92 7.72
C LEU A 122 6.90 -3.17 9.05
N ASP A 123 7.70 -3.60 10.01
CA ASP A 123 7.93 -2.92 11.29
C ASP A 123 8.46 -1.50 11.06
N LEU A 124 9.46 -1.33 10.19
CA LEU A 124 9.96 -0.01 9.82
C LEU A 124 8.85 0.90 9.26
N THR A 125 7.87 0.30 8.58
CA THR A 125 6.80 1.05 7.93
C THR A 125 5.63 1.36 8.87
N GLU A 126 5.12 0.37 9.61
CA GLU A 126 3.83 0.46 10.32
C GLU A 126 3.93 0.39 11.85
N LYS A 127 5.08 0.01 12.42
CA LYS A 127 5.22 -0.21 13.87
C LYS A 127 4.91 1.05 14.65
N LYS A 128 4.14 0.90 15.73
CA LYS A 128 3.87 1.97 16.70
C LYS A 128 4.53 1.63 18.05
N PRO A 129 5.34 2.54 18.63
CA PRO A 129 5.86 3.80 18.07
C PRO A 129 7.06 3.59 17.13
N GLY A 130 7.38 4.58 16.29
CA GLY A 130 8.67 4.68 15.58
C GLY A 130 8.71 4.22 14.12
N GLY A 131 7.66 3.60 13.59
CA GLY A 131 7.54 3.31 12.15
C GLY A 131 7.28 4.58 11.33
N ILE A 132 7.56 4.54 10.02
CA ILE A 132 7.39 5.68 9.11
C ILE A 132 5.97 6.25 9.18
N ILE A 133 4.95 5.39 9.19
CA ILE A 133 3.54 5.81 9.30
C ILE A 133 3.28 6.49 10.66
N ALA A 134 3.85 5.97 11.75
CA ALA A 134 3.71 6.54 13.09
C ALA A 134 4.39 7.92 13.20
N LEU A 135 5.60 8.05 12.65
CA LEU A 135 6.33 9.33 12.63
C LEU A 135 5.64 10.39 11.77
N LEU A 136 5.02 9.98 10.65
CA LEU A 136 4.21 10.87 9.82
C LEU A 136 2.93 11.32 10.55
N ASP A 137 2.31 10.42 11.32
CA ASP A 137 1.15 10.74 12.18
C ASP A 137 1.54 11.72 13.30
N GLU A 138 2.66 11.48 14.00
CA GLU A 138 3.17 12.36 15.07
C GLU A 138 3.60 13.75 14.56
N ALA A 139 4.37 13.81 13.46
CA ALA A 139 4.79 15.07 12.84
C ALA A 139 3.57 15.90 12.39
N TRP A 140 2.50 15.23 11.97
CA TRP A 140 1.24 15.87 11.60
C TRP A 140 0.45 16.36 12.82
N GLN A 141 0.32 15.56 13.87
CA GLN A 141 -0.33 15.99 15.11
C GLN A 141 0.31 17.28 15.65
N ALA A 142 1.63 17.44 15.50
CA ALA A 142 2.35 18.66 15.85
C ALA A 142 1.99 19.88 14.96
N LEU A 143 1.71 19.69 13.67
CA LEU A 143 1.28 20.75 12.74
C LEU A 143 -0.17 21.21 12.97
N SER A 144 -1.01 20.38 13.58
CA SER A 144 -2.39 20.73 13.92
C SER A 144 -2.51 21.85 14.96
N PHE A 145 -1.46 22.11 15.74
CA PHE A 145 -1.45 23.13 16.79
C PHE A 145 -1.34 24.56 16.25
N SER A 146 -0.92 24.74 14.99
CA SER A 146 -0.91 26.03 14.30
C SER A 146 -2.12 26.17 13.37
N ALA A 147 -3.31 26.40 13.95
CA ALA A 147 -4.55 26.86 13.28
C ALA A 147 -4.74 26.40 11.81
N PHE A 148 -4.71 25.09 11.54
CA PHE A 148 -5.03 24.52 10.24
C PHE A 148 -6.47 23.96 10.23
N SER A 149 -7.20 24.08 9.12
CA SER A 149 -8.62 23.69 9.02
C SER A 149 -8.85 22.20 9.27
N SER A 150 -9.95 21.87 9.97
CA SER A 150 -10.44 20.53 10.29
C SER A 150 -10.61 19.59 9.08
N ARG A 151 -10.65 20.11 7.85
CA ARG A 151 -10.81 19.31 6.61
C ARG A 151 -9.50 18.78 6.03
N ILE A 152 -8.35 19.38 6.34
CA ILE A 152 -7.04 18.82 5.98
C ILE A 152 -6.74 17.60 6.85
N VAL A 153 -7.23 17.61 8.09
CA VAL A 153 -7.24 16.45 8.98
C VAL A 153 -7.99 15.30 8.32
N GLU A 154 -9.19 15.50 7.72
CA GLU A 154 -9.95 14.42 7.07
C GLU A 154 -9.25 13.78 5.86
N VAL A 155 -8.67 14.55 4.94
CA VAL A 155 -7.98 13.99 3.76
C VAL A 155 -6.71 13.24 4.14
N ILE A 156 -5.98 13.72 5.16
CA ILE A 156 -4.80 13.04 5.70
C ILE A 156 -5.22 11.83 6.55
N GLN A 157 -6.35 11.89 7.28
CA GLN A 157 -6.97 10.73 7.94
C GLN A 157 -7.32 9.65 6.91
N ILE A 158 -7.87 10.05 5.75
CA ILE A 158 -8.17 9.15 4.64
C ILE A 158 -6.88 8.64 3.99
N LEU A 159 -5.79 9.40 3.88
CA LEU A 159 -4.57 8.88 3.23
C LEU A 159 -3.73 7.98 4.15
N PHE A 160 -3.62 8.29 5.44
CA PHE A 160 -2.75 7.59 6.38
C PHE A 160 -3.43 6.48 7.18
N ASN A 161 -4.73 6.58 7.47
CA ASN A 161 -5.46 5.50 8.16
C ASN A 161 -6.19 4.57 7.18
N TRP A 162 -6.64 5.05 6.02
CA TRP A 162 -7.43 4.22 5.11
C TRP A 162 -6.61 3.18 4.37
N VAL A 163 -5.38 3.48 3.93
CA VAL A 163 -4.55 2.49 3.22
C VAL A 163 -4.21 1.31 4.14
N PRO A 164 -3.69 1.51 5.36
CA PRO A 164 -3.50 0.41 6.30
C PRO A 164 -4.81 -0.30 6.69
N PHE A 165 -5.90 0.44 6.92
CA PHE A 165 -7.18 -0.16 7.32
C PHE A 165 -7.84 -0.98 6.21
N LYS A 166 -7.85 -0.46 4.97
CA LYS A 166 -8.34 -1.20 3.80
C LYS A 166 -7.47 -2.41 3.51
N LEU A 167 -6.16 -2.24 3.62
CA LEU A 167 -5.25 -3.35 3.43
C LEU A 167 -5.49 -4.42 4.50
N GLN A 168 -5.63 -4.04 5.76
CA GLN A 168 -5.97 -4.97 6.85
C GLN A 168 -7.26 -5.74 6.57
N SER A 169 -8.34 -5.05 6.19
CA SER A 169 -9.61 -5.71 5.84
C SER A 169 -9.47 -6.68 4.65
N LEU A 170 -8.67 -6.32 3.65
CA LEU A 170 -8.34 -7.22 2.55
C LEU A 170 -7.54 -8.45 3.06
N MET A 171 -6.52 -8.24 3.89
CA MET A 171 -5.70 -9.33 4.45
C MET A 171 -6.53 -10.30 5.30
N GLU A 172 -7.46 -9.78 6.12
CA GLU A 172 -8.39 -10.59 6.92
C GLU A 172 -9.30 -11.43 6.01
N THR A 173 -9.83 -10.83 4.94
CA THR A 173 -10.66 -11.56 3.96
C THR A 173 -9.87 -12.68 3.29
N LEU A 174 -8.66 -12.39 2.80
CA LEU A 174 -7.78 -13.37 2.15
C LEU A 174 -7.42 -14.53 3.10
N SER A 175 -7.19 -14.23 4.38
CA SER A 175 -6.85 -15.23 5.40
C SER A 175 -7.96 -16.25 5.65
N THR A 176 -9.21 -15.93 5.31
CA THR A 176 -10.35 -16.85 5.43
C THR A 176 -10.62 -17.70 4.19
N THR A 177 -9.84 -17.50 3.13
CA THR A 177 -10.01 -18.21 1.85
C THR A 177 -8.89 -19.22 1.63
N GLU A 178 -9.05 -20.08 0.61
CA GLU A 178 -7.96 -20.88 0.06
C GLU A 178 -7.32 -20.10 -1.11
N PRO A 179 -6.15 -19.46 -0.92
CA PRO A 179 -5.57 -18.60 -1.93
C PRO A 179 -4.82 -19.40 -3.00
N HIS A 180 -5.05 -19.03 -4.27
CA HIS A 180 -4.25 -19.47 -5.40
C HIS A 180 -3.37 -18.33 -5.92
N TYR A 181 -2.06 -18.57 -6.00
CA TYR A 181 -1.09 -17.54 -6.35
C TYR A 181 -0.62 -17.68 -7.80
N ILE A 182 -0.78 -16.59 -8.57
CA ILE A 182 -0.27 -16.48 -9.95
C ILE A 182 0.80 -15.40 -9.97
N ARG A 183 2.03 -15.77 -10.33
CA ARG A 183 3.15 -14.83 -10.39
C ARG A 183 3.56 -14.55 -11.83
N CYS A 184 3.31 -13.32 -12.25
CA CYS A 184 3.67 -12.84 -13.58
C CYS A 184 5.13 -12.37 -13.60
N VAL A 185 5.86 -12.69 -14.68
CA VAL A 185 7.25 -12.29 -14.89
C VAL A 185 7.34 -11.43 -16.15
N LYS A 186 7.95 -10.25 -16.03
CA LYS A 186 8.17 -9.35 -17.17
C LYS A 186 9.38 -9.85 -17.98
N PRO A 187 9.22 -10.22 -19.26
CA PRO A 187 10.31 -10.81 -20.04
C PRO A 187 11.36 -9.78 -20.46
N ASN A 188 10.98 -8.52 -20.65
CA ASN A 188 11.89 -7.44 -21.01
C ASN A 188 11.32 -6.06 -20.64
N ASN A 189 12.18 -5.07 -20.44
CA ASN A 189 11.77 -3.71 -20.12
C ASN A 189 11.30 -2.87 -21.31
N VAL A 190 11.62 -3.29 -22.53
CA VAL A 190 11.26 -2.60 -23.78
C VAL A 190 9.84 -2.92 -24.28
N LEU A 191 9.10 -3.77 -23.57
CA LEU A 191 7.72 -4.18 -23.85
C LEU A 191 7.52 -4.79 -25.25
N LYS A 192 8.50 -5.55 -25.74
CA LYS A 192 8.45 -6.18 -27.07
C LYS A 192 8.26 -7.70 -26.99
N PRO A 193 7.52 -8.30 -27.93
CA PRO A 193 7.41 -9.76 -28.02
C PRO A 193 8.78 -10.37 -28.39
N ALA A 194 8.98 -11.65 -28.02
CA ALA A 194 10.16 -12.45 -28.35
C ALA A 194 11.52 -11.93 -27.82
N ILE A 195 11.54 -10.91 -26.96
CA ILE A 195 12.74 -10.45 -26.27
C ILE A 195 12.71 -10.97 -24.83
N PHE A 196 13.78 -11.63 -24.40
CA PHE A 196 13.91 -12.18 -23.05
C PHE A 196 15.23 -11.71 -22.40
N GLU A 197 15.11 -10.95 -21.32
CA GLU A 197 16.23 -10.38 -20.57
C GLU A 197 16.54 -11.26 -19.36
N ASN A 198 17.45 -12.23 -19.54
CA ASN A 198 17.83 -13.23 -18.52
C ASN A 198 18.09 -12.61 -17.14
N LEU A 199 18.91 -11.54 -17.07
CA LEU A 199 19.28 -10.92 -15.79
C LEU A 199 18.07 -10.30 -15.09
N ASN A 200 17.21 -9.60 -15.82
CA ASN A 200 16.02 -8.95 -15.26
C ASN A 200 14.99 -9.99 -14.81
N VAL A 201 14.84 -11.09 -15.55
CA VAL A 201 13.96 -12.19 -15.17
C VAL A 201 14.49 -12.91 -13.93
N ILE A 202 15.79 -13.26 -13.89
CA ILE A 202 16.40 -13.88 -12.70
C ILE A 202 16.27 -12.98 -11.48
N GLN A 203 16.47 -11.67 -11.64
CA GLN A 203 16.29 -10.71 -10.54
C GLN A 203 14.85 -10.69 -10.04
N GLN A 204 13.85 -10.71 -10.93
CA GLN A 204 12.44 -10.82 -10.53
C GLN A 204 12.14 -12.13 -9.79
N LEU A 205 12.72 -13.26 -10.21
CA LEU A 205 12.55 -14.54 -9.54
C LEU A 205 13.17 -14.57 -8.13
N ARG A 206 14.29 -13.86 -7.95
CA ARG A 206 14.97 -13.70 -6.65
C ARG A 206 14.20 -12.73 -5.73
N CYS A 207 13.95 -11.51 -6.19
CA CYS A 207 13.23 -10.50 -5.40
C CYS A 207 11.78 -10.90 -5.11
N GLY A 208 11.20 -11.74 -5.97
CA GLY A 208 9.86 -12.26 -5.78
C GLY A 208 9.77 -13.52 -4.94
N MET A 209 10.85 -13.95 -4.28
CA MET A 209 10.86 -15.11 -3.39
C MET A 209 10.39 -16.42 -4.06
N MET A 210 10.29 -16.47 -5.40
CA MET A 210 9.81 -17.67 -6.09
C MET A 210 10.83 -18.80 -5.95
N LEU A 211 12.12 -18.46 -6.05
CA LEU A 211 13.19 -19.43 -5.82
C LEU A 211 13.22 -19.91 -4.37
N GLU A 212 12.92 -19.03 -3.43
CA GLU A 212 12.90 -19.35 -2.00
C GLU A 212 11.72 -20.25 -1.64
N ALA A 213 10.54 -19.96 -2.20
CA ALA A 213 9.36 -20.81 -2.05
C ALA A 213 9.57 -22.20 -2.64
N ILE A 214 10.20 -22.30 -3.81
CA ILE A 214 10.59 -23.59 -4.39
C ILE A 214 11.60 -24.29 -3.49
N ARG A 215 12.61 -23.58 -2.98
CA ARG A 215 13.63 -24.15 -2.08
C ARG A 215 13.01 -24.73 -0.82
N ILE A 216 12.09 -23.99 -0.19
CA ILE A 216 11.40 -24.41 1.04
C ILE A 216 10.49 -25.61 0.75
N SER A 217 9.68 -25.55 -0.30
CA SER A 217 8.81 -26.66 -0.70
C SER A 217 9.62 -27.93 -1.04
N CYS A 218 10.79 -27.78 -1.69
CA CYS A 218 11.70 -28.90 -1.96
C CYS A 218 12.47 -29.40 -0.73
N ALA A 219 12.61 -28.60 0.32
CA ALA A 219 13.21 -29.03 1.59
C ALA A 219 12.20 -29.82 2.45
N GLY A 220 10.90 -29.64 2.22
CA GLY A 220 9.83 -30.45 2.78
C GLY A 220 9.41 -31.61 1.86
N TYR A 221 8.11 -31.89 1.86
CA TYR A 221 7.47 -32.96 1.08
C TYR A 221 6.48 -32.35 0.07
N PRO A 222 6.96 -31.94 -1.12
CA PRO A 222 6.18 -31.10 -2.05
C PRO A 222 5.05 -31.86 -2.78
N THR A 223 5.05 -33.19 -2.72
CA THR A 223 4.04 -34.03 -3.38
C THR A 223 3.28 -34.83 -2.36
N ARG A 224 1.96 -34.61 -2.31
CA ARG A 224 1.03 -35.37 -1.46
C ARG A 224 0.07 -36.17 -2.33
N ARG A 225 -0.19 -37.40 -1.92
CA ARG A 225 -1.21 -38.29 -2.49
C ARG A 225 -1.81 -39.09 -1.36
N THR A 226 -3.10 -39.41 -1.48
CA THR A 226 -3.69 -40.40 -0.57
C THR A 226 -3.08 -41.78 -0.84
N PHE A 227 -3.07 -42.66 0.18
CA PHE A 227 -2.59 -44.04 0.02
C PHE A 227 -3.35 -44.75 -1.13
N TYR A 228 -4.66 -44.57 -1.19
CA TYR A 228 -5.50 -45.07 -2.28
C TYR A 228 -5.03 -44.62 -3.67
N GLU A 229 -4.81 -43.32 -3.89
CA GLU A 229 -4.34 -42.80 -5.19
C GLU A 229 -2.92 -43.26 -5.54
N PHE A 230 -2.07 -43.46 -4.53
CA PHE A 230 -0.74 -43.99 -4.71
C PHE A 230 -0.80 -45.44 -5.21
N LEU A 231 -1.56 -46.30 -4.53
CA LEU A 231 -1.75 -47.70 -4.93
C LEU A 231 -2.43 -47.83 -6.28
N LEU A 232 -3.46 -47.02 -6.56
CA LEU A 232 -4.13 -47.01 -7.85
C LEU A 232 -3.17 -46.71 -9.00
N ARG A 233 -2.19 -45.82 -8.78
CA ARG A 233 -1.23 -45.40 -9.80
C ARG A 233 -0.01 -46.31 -9.91
N PHE A 234 0.52 -46.77 -8.77
CA PHE A 234 1.82 -47.43 -8.70
C PHE A 234 1.75 -48.91 -8.28
N GLY A 235 0.59 -49.42 -7.87
CA GLY A 235 0.42 -50.81 -7.43
C GLY A 235 0.78 -51.86 -8.50
N LEU A 236 0.71 -51.50 -9.78
CA LEU A 236 1.19 -52.34 -10.89
C LEU A 236 2.69 -52.66 -10.79
N LEU A 237 3.48 -51.81 -10.10
CA LEU A 237 4.92 -52.05 -9.90
C LEU A 237 5.19 -53.12 -8.82
N ALA A 238 4.21 -53.41 -7.96
CA ALA A 238 4.30 -54.41 -6.90
C ALA A 238 2.95 -55.19 -6.76
N PRO A 239 2.61 -56.08 -7.73
CA PRO A 239 1.31 -56.76 -7.76
C PRO A 239 1.03 -57.61 -6.52
N GLU A 240 2.07 -58.18 -5.92
CA GLU A 240 2.01 -59.00 -4.70
C GLU A 240 1.48 -58.26 -3.47
N VAL A 241 1.55 -56.92 -3.47
CA VAL A 241 0.97 -56.09 -2.41
C VAL A 241 -0.54 -55.89 -2.61
N LEU A 242 -1.03 -55.95 -3.85
CA LEU A 242 -2.45 -55.81 -4.20
C LEU A 242 -3.24 -57.12 -4.00
N GLU A 243 -2.56 -58.27 -3.91
CA GLU A 243 -3.20 -59.58 -3.70
C GLU A 243 -3.55 -59.83 -2.21
N GLY A 244 -2.91 -59.12 -1.29
CA GLY A 244 -3.18 -59.24 0.14
C GLY A 244 -4.31 -58.32 0.62
N ASN A 245 -5.06 -58.75 1.64
CA ASN A 245 -6.08 -57.93 2.31
C ASN A 245 -5.44 -57.01 3.36
N TYR A 246 -4.47 -56.21 2.93
CA TYR A 246 -3.77 -55.24 3.76
C TYR A 246 -4.55 -53.92 3.79
N ASP A 247 -4.39 -53.16 4.87
CA ASP A 247 -4.82 -51.76 4.91
C ASP A 247 -3.95 -50.92 3.95
N ASP A 248 -4.53 -49.88 3.35
CA ASP A 248 -3.88 -49.06 2.32
C ASP A 248 -2.54 -48.47 2.79
N LYS A 249 -2.45 -48.13 4.10
CA LYS A 249 -1.22 -47.61 4.71
C LYS A 249 -0.10 -48.66 4.81
N VAL A 250 -0.44 -49.95 4.98
CA VAL A 250 0.53 -51.05 5.05
C VAL A 250 0.96 -51.47 3.64
N ALA A 251 0.07 -51.30 2.66
CA ALA A 251 0.33 -51.58 1.26
C ALA A 251 1.21 -50.51 0.57
N CYS A 252 1.26 -49.28 1.09
CA CYS A 252 2.16 -48.23 0.59
C CYS A 252 3.55 -48.29 1.24
#